data_AF-A0A956J3E8-F1
#
_entry.id   AF-A0A956J3E8-F1
#
_cell.length_a   1.000
_cell.length_b   1.000
_cell.length_c   1.000
_cell.angle_alpha   90.00
_cell.angle_beta   90.00
_cell.angle_gamma   90.00
#
_symmetry.space_group_name_H-M   'P 1'
#
loop_
_entity.id
_entity.type
_entity.pdbx_description
1 polymer ?
#
loop_
_entity_poly.entity_id
_entity_poly.type
_entity_poly.pdbx_seq_one_letter_code
_entity_poly.pdbx_strand_id
1 'polypeptide(L)'
;MTGSLEIRRPYAELVLHVLAHVPLPEPGSLHEPAYAAFCAQRLGPSAGRELGEDVALLSQLLAPLDVRLEIQRLPLLFANSQDALRFALVDLHAFPDQGVRCFDEVVWRQLIPQRSVVEVLRMACEVERVHLEHLSPPRNSRALRRYLAELCPVAPALQGLEVCELRPLWRRGRLMGKQVWVGAAQPDEGPGLEHVAWQACHEATVWELSSRWRSGAAYDAHLERSAIALLAERASRAGFSEAHLEWFEHLGGELPRVIEELEGVHVPPELWSLVRELDAG
;
A
#
# COMPACT_ATOMS: atom_id res chain seq x y z
N MET A 1 -17.43 -3.02 18.39
CA MET A 1 -16.20 -2.84 19.19
C MET A 1 -15.28 -1.88 18.45
N THR A 2 -15.38 -0.59 18.74
CA THR A 2 -14.59 0.51 18.18
C THR A 2 -13.42 0.81 19.11
N GLY A 3 -12.52 -0.16 19.28
CA GLY A 3 -11.23 0.07 19.94
C GLY A 3 -10.34 0.84 18.99
N SER A 4 -9.90 2.04 19.40
CA SER A 4 -9.10 2.98 18.61
C SER A 4 -7.94 2.29 17.89
N LEU A 5 -8.01 2.32 16.55
CA LEU A 5 -7.01 1.83 15.60
C LEU A 5 -5.79 2.76 15.48
N GLU A 6 -5.69 3.80 16.31
CA GLU A 6 -4.52 4.67 16.39
C GLU A 6 -3.23 3.91 16.72
N ILE A 7 -3.33 2.75 17.39
CA ILE A 7 -2.16 2.04 17.91
C ILE A 7 -1.47 1.15 16.85
N ARG A 8 -2.09 0.89 15.68
CA ARG A 8 -1.51 0.01 14.62
C ARG A 8 -0.50 0.68 13.69
N ARG A 9 -0.39 2.01 13.75
CA ARG A 9 0.21 2.81 12.68
C ARG A 9 1.74 2.96 12.73
N PRO A 10 2.40 3.09 13.90
CA PRO A 10 3.82 3.44 13.91
C PRO A 10 4.72 2.40 13.22
N TYR A 11 4.53 1.11 13.49
CA TYR A 11 5.35 0.07 12.86
C TYR A 11 5.01 -0.16 11.39
N ALA A 12 3.73 -0.07 11.02
CA ALA A 12 3.32 -0.11 9.63
C ALA A 12 3.96 1.04 8.83
N GLU A 13 3.97 2.26 9.36
CA GLU A 13 4.66 3.38 8.74
C GLU A 13 6.17 3.16 8.64
N LEU A 14 6.82 2.54 9.64
CA LEU A 14 8.25 2.22 9.57
C LEU A 14 8.57 1.22 8.47
N VAL A 15 7.83 0.11 8.42
CA VAL A 15 7.99 -0.93 7.39
C VAL A 15 7.81 -0.32 6.01
N LEU A 16 6.74 0.44 5.80
CA LEU A 16 6.46 1.07 4.50
C LEU A 16 7.47 2.17 4.18
N HIS A 17 7.97 2.91 5.18
CA HIS A 17 9.02 3.90 5.01
C HIS A 17 10.29 3.27 4.45
N VAL A 18 10.77 2.20 5.06
CA VAL A 18 11.93 1.45 4.56
C VAL A 18 11.64 0.92 3.14
N LEU A 19 10.51 0.27 2.93
CA LEU A 19 10.15 -0.31 1.62
C LEU A 19 10.03 0.75 0.51
N ALA A 20 9.61 1.98 0.84
CA ALA A 20 9.54 3.08 -0.13
C ALA A 20 10.93 3.52 -0.65
N HIS A 21 12.00 3.24 0.11
CA HIS A 21 13.37 3.48 -0.31
C HIS A 21 13.97 2.35 -1.15
N VAL A 22 13.36 1.17 -1.23
CA VAL A 22 13.92 -0.01 -1.92
C VAL A 22 13.57 0.03 -3.41
N PRO A 23 14.51 0.34 -4.32
CA PRO A 23 14.23 0.45 -5.75
C PRO A 23 13.96 -0.93 -6.39
N LEU A 24 12.69 -1.32 -6.41
CA LEU A 24 12.22 -2.55 -7.06
C LEU A 24 11.41 -2.20 -8.32
N PRO A 25 11.54 -2.99 -9.41
CA PRO A 25 10.70 -2.82 -10.59
C PRO A 25 9.24 -3.18 -10.29
N GLU A 26 8.26 -2.61 -10.98
CA GLU A 26 6.85 -3.03 -10.89
C GLU A 26 6.66 -4.47 -11.44
N PRO A 27 5.59 -5.22 -11.04
CA PRO A 27 4.46 -4.83 -10.17
C PRO A 27 4.71 -5.03 -8.67
N GLY A 28 3.89 -4.37 -7.84
CA GLY A 28 3.88 -4.53 -6.38
C GLY A 28 5.04 -3.84 -5.68
N SER A 29 5.79 -2.99 -6.36
CA SER A 29 6.81 -2.16 -5.72
C SER A 29 6.14 -1.12 -4.83
N LEU A 30 6.70 -0.87 -3.64
CA LEU A 30 6.35 0.28 -2.83
C LEU A 30 7.33 1.44 -3.04
N HIS A 31 8.32 1.25 -3.92
CA HIS A 31 9.28 2.30 -4.21
C HIS A 31 8.57 3.54 -4.73
N GLU A 32 8.84 4.66 -4.06
CA GLU A 32 8.28 5.94 -4.43
C GLU A 32 9.41 6.96 -4.53
N PRO A 33 9.95 7.19 -5.75
CA PRO A 33 11.09 8.06 -5.96
C PRO A 33 10.89 9.48 -5.42
N ALA A 34 9.68 10.03 -5.52
CA ALA A 34 9.39 11.36 -5.01
C ALA A 34 9.46 11.41 -3.47
N TYR A 35 8.98 10.35 -2.81
CA TYR A 35 9.10 10.21 -1.37
C TYR A 35 10.55 10.04 -0.93
N ALA A 36 11.32 9.17 -1.60
CA ALA A 36 12.73 8.98 -1.31
C ALA A 36 13.54 10.29 -1.46
N ALA A 37 13.24 11.08 -2.48
CA ALA A 37 13.84 12.40 -2.69
C ALA A 37 13.43 13.41 -1.60
N PHE A 38 12.16 13.43 -1.22
CA PHE A 38 11.66 14.24 -0.09
C PHE A 38 12.39 13.90 1.21
N CYS A 39 12.51 12.61 1.54
CA CYS A 39 13.25 12.14 2.70
C CYS A 39 14.73 12.53 2.63
N ALA A 40 15.37 12.43 1.45
CA ALA A 40 16.76 12.84 1.28
C ALA A 40 16.98 14.34 1.59
N GLN A 41 16.03 15.20 1.24
CA GLN A 41 16.09 16.64 1.54
C GLN A 41 15.90 16.95 3.02
N ARG A 42 15.03 16.19 3.72
CA ARG A 42 14.65 16.46 5.12
C ARG A 42 15.54 15.76 6.14
N LEU A 43 15.96 14.54 5.83
CA LEU A 43 16.64 13.62 6.75
C LEU A 43 18.09 13.34 6.33
N GLY A 44 18.48 13.75 5.12
CA GLY A 44 19.72 13.33 4.47
C GLY A 44 19.53 12.08 3.60
N PRO A 45 20.36 11.88 2.56
CA PRO A 45 20.23 10.75 1.64
C PRO A 45 20.40 9.42 2.38
N SER A 46 19.61 8.40 2.01
CA SER A 46 19.69 7.06 2.63
C SER A 46 21.10 6.47 2.57
N ALA A 47 21.84 6.68 1.47
CA ALA A 47 23.23 6.25 1.33
C ALA A 47 24.22 6.92 2.29
N GLY A 48 23.86 8.09 2.83
CA GLY A 48 24.63 8.77 3.89
C GLY A 48 24.16 8.42 5.30
N ARG A 49 23.17 7.53 5.42
CA ARG A 49 22.60 7.03 6.67
C ARG A 49 22.83 5.52 6.75
N GLU A 50 22.59 4.94 7.92
CA GLU A 50 22.69 3.49 8.14
C GLU A 50 21.70 2.69 7.25
N LEU A 51 20.60 3.31 6.80
CA LEU A 51 19.63 2.70 5.88
C LEU A 51 20.20 2.29 4.51
N GLY A 52 21.28 2.92 4.03
CA GLY A 52 21.78 2.71 2.67
C GLY A 52 22.17 1.27 2.36
N GLU A 53 22.87 0.62 3.29
CA GLU A 53 23.31 -0.76 3.16
C GLU A 53 22.12 -1.73 3.21
N ASP A 54 21.17 -1.50 4.13
CA ASP A 54 19.95 -2.29 4.25
C ASP A 54 19.08 -2.19 3.00
N VAL A 55 18.92 -1.00 2.41
CA VAL A 55 18.17 -0.81 1.16
C VAL A 55 18.81 -1.58 0.01
N ALA A 56 20.14 -1.58 -0.09
CA ALA A 56 20.84 -2.32 -1.14
C ALA A 56 20.68 -3.84 -0.98
N LEU A 57 20.71 -4.34 0.26
CA LEU A 57 20.47 -5.75 0.55
C LEU A 57 19.00 -6.14 0.31
N LEU A 58 18.05 -5.34 0.80
CA LEU A 58 16.61 -5.55 0.60
C LEU A 58 16.24 -5.55 -0.88
N SER A 59 16.89 -4.72 -1.71
CA SER A 59 16.65 -4.70 -3.15
C SER A 59 16.96 -6.04 -3.83
N GLN A 60 17.96 -6.75 -3.31
CA GLN A 60 18.33 -8.09 -3.81
C GLN A 60 17.38 -9.16 -3.27
N LEU A 61 17.07 -9.09 -1.98
CA LEU A 61 16.20 -10.07 -1.29
C LEU A 61 14.74 -9.99 -1.75
N LEU A 62 14.24 -8.81 -2.12
CA LEU A 62 12.88 -8.56 -2.58
C LEU A 62 12.74 -8.56 -4.10
N ALA A 63 13.76 -9.02 -4.83
CA ALA A 63 13.71 -9.15 -6.28
C ALA A 63 12.58 -10.11 -6.73
N PRO A 64 12.37 -11.29 -6.12
CA PRO A 64 11.25 -12.15 -6.43
C PRO A 64 9.90 -11.50 -6.05
N LEU A 65 8.94 -11.54 -6.98
CA LEU A 65 7.64 -10.88 -6.80
C LEU A 65 6.83 -11.48 -5.64
N ASP A 66 6.84 -12.80 -5.51
CA ASP A 66 6.17 -13.53 -4.44
C ASP A 66 6.68 -13.10 -3.06
N VAL A 67 8.01 -13.09 -2.87
CA VAL A 67 8.66 -12.63 -1.64
C VAL A 67 8.26 -11.17 -1.34
N ARG A 68 8.30 -10.31 -2.36
CA ARG A 68 7.96 -8.89 -2.23
C ARG A 68 6.51 -8.66 -1.78
N LEU A 69 5.57 -9.40 -2.35
CA LEU A 69 4.16 -9.31 -1.99
C LEU A 69 3.91 -9.88 -0.58
N GLU A 70 4.57 -10.97 -0.22
CA GLU A 70 4.49 -11.55 1.13
C GLU A 70 5.01 -10.58 2.19
N ILE A 71 6.20 -10.00 2.00
CA ILE A 71 6.84 -9.10 2.96
C ILE A 71 6.02 -7.84 3.22
N GLN A 72 5.28 -7.33 2.23
CA GLN A 72 4.39 -6.18 2.44
C GLN A 72 3.27 -6.44 3.45
N ARG A 73 3.00 -7.70 3.81
CA ARG A 73 2.01 -8.09 4.82
C ARG A 73 2.58 -8.11 6.24
N LEU A 74 3.89 -7.93 6.41
CA LEU A 74 4.55 -7.81 7.72
C LEU A 74 3.84 -6.84 8.69
N PRO A 75 3.37 -5.66 8.26
CA PRO A 75 2.61 -4.75 9.11
C PRO A 75 1.35 -5.36 9.77
N LEU A 76 0.78 -6.44 9.20
CA LEU A 76 -0.41 -7.11 9.73
C LEU A 76 -0.13 -8.05 10.90
N LEU A 77 1.14 -8.39 11.18
CA LEU A 77 1.47 -9.32 12.26
C LEU A 77 1.13 -8.77 13.66
N PHE A 78 1.22 -7.44 13.85
CA PHE A 78 1.10 -6.82 15.16
C PHE A 78 -0.20 -6.02 15.28
N ALA A 79 -0.95 -6.30 16.36
CA ALA A 79 -2.20 -5.62 16.64
C ALA A 79 -2.02 -4.17 17.09
N ASN A 80 -0.83 -3.80 17.57
CA ASN A 80 -0.48 -2.47 18.07
C ASN A 80 1.05 -2.25 18.07
N SER A 81 1.47 -0.99 18.26
CA SER A 81 2.87 -0.56 18.29
C SER A 81 3.68 -1.14 19.44
N GLN A 82 3.07 -1.46 20.58
CA GLN A 82 3.79 -2.07 21.71
C GLN A 82 4.18 -3.51 21.39
N ASP A 83 3.31 -4.27 20.72
CA ASP A 83 3.63 -5.62 20.27
C ASP A 83 4.72 -5.62 19.20
N ALA A 84 4.67 -4.65 18.27
CA ALA A 84 5.72 -4.47 17.28
C ALA A 84 7.07 -4.04 17.90
N LEU A 85 7.06 -3.18 18.92
CA LEU A 85 8.26 -2.82 19.66
C LEU A 85 8.82 -4.02 20.45
N ARG A 86 7.97 -4.85 21.05
CA ARG A 86 8.40 -6.09 21.70
C ARG A 86 9.03 -7.06 20.70
N PHE A 87 8.50 -7.12 19.48
CA PHE A 87 9.08 -7.88 18.39
C PHE A 87 10.48 -7.36 18.01
N ALA A 88 10.68 -6.05 17.97
CA ALA A 88 11.98 -5.47 17.66
C ALA A 88 13.09 -5.81 18.69
N LEU A 89 12.70 -6.22 19.91
CA LEU A 89 13.62 -6.56 21.00
C LEU A 89 13.95 -8.06 21.08
N VAL A 90 13.34 -8.90 20.25
CA VAL A 90 13.51 -10.37 20.29
C VAL A 90 14.00 -10.86 18.93
N ASP A 91 15.01 -11.72 18.94
CA ASP A 91 15.46 -12.41 17.72
C ASP A 91 14.30 -13.26 17.16
N LEU A 92 14.02 -13.10 15.85
CA LEU A 92 13.03 -13.89 15.12
C LEU A 92 13.22 -15.41 15.30
N HIS A 93 14.45 -15.87 15.54
CA HIS A 93 14.74 -17.27 15.82
C HIS A 93 14.20 -17.78 17.17
N ALA A 94 13.95 -16.89 18.14
CA ALA A 94 13.44 -17.22 19.47
C ALA A 94 11.90 -17.15 19.57
N PHE A 95 11.21 -16.81 18.47
CA PHE A 95 9.79 -16.47 18.46
C PHE A 95 8.79 -17.58 18.79
N PRO A 96 8.97 -18.86 18.36
CA PRO A 96 7.94 -19.88 18.61
C PRO A 96 7.78 -20.24 20.10
N ASP A 97 8.79 -19.98 20.94
CA ASP A 97 8.82 -20.45 22.33
C ASP A 97 8.44 -19.38 23.37
N GLN A 98 8.35 -18.10 22.99
CA GLN A 98 8.22 -16.98 23.95
C GLN A 98 6.82 -16.37 24.10
N GLY A 99 5.78 -17.00 23.52
CA GLY A 99 4.39 -16.61 23.79
C GLY A 99 3.98 -15.21 23.28
N VAL A 100 4.71 -14.66 22.30
CA VAL A 100 4.28 -13.44 21.61
C VAL A 100 3.09 -13.78 20.73
N ARG A 101 1.92 -13.19 21.03
CA ARG A 101 0.70 -13.41 20.26
C ARG A 101 0.83 -12.69 18.91
N CYS A 102 1.15 -13.44 17.86
CA CYS A 102 0.88 -12.98 16.50
C CYS A 102 -0.64 -12.84 16.32
N PHE A 103 -1.10 -11.72 15.75
CA PHE A 103 -2.52 -11.51 15.52
C PHE A 103 -3.05 -12.35 14.36
N ASP A 104 -2.19 -12.70 13.41
CA ASP A 104 -2.55 -13.47 12.21
C ASP A 104 -1.56 -14.62 11.98
N GLU A 105 -1.93 -15.82 12.43
CA GLU A 105 -1.13 -17.04 12.22
C GLU A 105 -0.92 -17.38 10.75
N VAL A 106 -1.84 -16.98 9.86
CA VAL A 106 -1.72 -17.25 8.44
C VAL A 106 -0.62 -16.36 7.85
N VAL A 107 -0.65 -15.06 8.15
CA VAL A 107 0.41 -14.11 7.75
C VAL A 107 1.75 -14.57 8.32
N TRP A 108 1.80 -15.00 9.59
CA TRP A 108 3.03 -15.52 10.19
C TRP A 108 3.59 -16.74 9.45
N ARG A 109 2.75 -17.75 9.18
CA ARG A 109 3.18 -18.95 8.45
C ARG A 109 3.71 -18.64 7.04
N GLN A 110 3.19 -17.59 6.41
CA GLN A 110 3.66 -17.13 5.10
C GLN A 110 4.98 -16.36 5.18
N LEU A 111 5.26 -15.68 6.29
CA LEU A 111 6.49 -14.91 6.48
C LEU A 111 7.66 -15.74 7.03
N ILE A 112 7.41 -16.86 7.73
CA ILE A 112 8.46 -17.75 8.27
C ILE A 112 9.47 -18.21 7.19
N PRO A 113 9.03 -18.64 5.99
CA PRO A 113 9.96 -18.97 4.91
C PRO A 113 10.90 -17.80 4.54
N GLN A 114 10.42 -16.57 4.69
CA GLN A 114 11.13 -15.33 4.37
C GLN A 114 11.86 -14.71 5.58
N ARG A 115 12.10 -15.47 6.65
CA ARG A 115 12.63 -14.96 7.94
C ARG A 115 13.85 -14.05 7.80
N SER A 116 14.78 -14.34 6.90
CA SER A 116 15.99 -13.53 6.71
C SER A 116 15.65 -12.15 6.17
N VAL A 117 14.67 -12.06 5.25
CA VAL A 117 14.20 -10.79 4.69
C VAL A 117 13.44 -9.99 5.74
N VAL A 118 12.61 -10.66 6.54
CA VAL A 118 11.90 -10.04 7.66
C VAL A 118 12.90 -9.45 8.66
N GLU A 119 13.98 -10.17 8.98
CA GLU A 119 14.99 -9.70 9.93
C GLU A 119 15.74 -8.46 9.42
N VAL A 120 16.18 -8.46 8.15
CA VAL A 120 16.83 -7.28 7.55
C VAL A 120 15.88 -6.08 7.55
N LEU A 121 14.62 -6.29 7.15
CA LEU A 121 13.62 -5.22 7.14
C LEU A 121 13.34 -4.68 8.55
N ARG A 122 13.30 -5.56 9.55
CA ARG A 122 13.14 -5.20 10.97
C ARG A 122 14.32 -4.36 11.46
N MET A 123 15.56 -4.76 11.16
CA MET A 123 16.75 -4.00 11.52
C MET A 123 16.75 -2.61 10.89
N ALA A 124 16.42 -2.52 9.60
CA ALA A 124 16.28 -1.26 8.89
C ALA A 124 15.20 -0.35 9.53
N CYS A 125 14.07 -0.93 9.96
CA CYS A 125 13.02 -0.18 10.66
C CYS A 125 13.50 0.42 11.99
N GLU A 126 14.33 -0.31 12.75
CA GLU A 126 14.85 0.19 14.03
C GLU A 126 15.80 1.38 13.87
N VAL A 127 16.69 1.29 12.87
CA VAL A 127 17.61 2.38 12.50
C VAL A 127 16.83 3.62 12.03
N GLU A 128 15.77 3.42 11.26
CA GLU A 128 15.00 4.52 10.68
C GLU A 128 13.95 5.11 11.63
N ARG A 129 13.69 4.48 12.78
CA ARG A 129 12.67 4.93 13.73
C ARG A 129 12.83 6.39 14.15
N VAL A 130 14.04 6.77 14.54
CA VAL A 130 14.34 8.14 14.96
C VAL A 130 14.18 9.12 13.80
N HIS A 131 14.52 8.72 12.57
CA HIS A 131 14.41 9.58 11.41
C HIS A 131 12.95 9.81 11.00
N LEU A 132 12.12 8.75 11.01
CA LEU A 132 10.70 8.87 10.69
C LEU A 132 9.96 9.83 11.65
N GLU A 133 10.36 9.90 12.91
CA GLU A 133 9.79 10.83 13.91
C GLU A 133 10.00 12.31 13.54
N HIS A 134 10.99 12.63 12.71
CA HIS A 134 11.22 14.00 12.23
C HIS A 134 10.30 14.40 11.07
N LEU A 135 9.52 13.48 10.50
CA LEU A 135 8.55 13.77 9.45
C LEU A 135 7.18 14.11 10.03
N SER A 136 6.53 15.14 9.48
CA SER A 136 5.20 15.59 9.87
C SER A 136 4.17 14.45 9.89
N PRO A 137 3.45 14.22 10.99
CA PRO A 137 2.49 13.12 11.08
C PRO A 137 1.29 13.32 10.13
N PRO A 138 0.58 12.23 9.75
CA PRO A 138 -0.66 12.32 8.99
C PRO A 138 -1.71 13.13 9.74
N ARG A 139 -2.42 14.02 9.03
CA ARG A 139 -3.36 14.96 9.65
C ARG A 139 -4.78 14.40 9.82
N ASN A 140 -5.12 13.25 9.22
CA ASN A 140 -6.47 12.65 9.23
C ASN A 140 -7.55 13.70 8.95
N SER A 141 -7.41 14.37 7.80
CA SER A 141 -8.12 15.62 7.56
C SER A 141 -9.63 15.41 7.36
N ARG A 142 -10.46 16.29 7.93
CA ARG A 142 -11.90 16.35 7.62
C ARG A 142 -12.15 16.58 6.12
N ALA A 143 -11.20 17.21 5.44
CA ALA A 143 -11.25 17.46 4.00
C ALA A 143 -11.14 16.16 3.19
N LEU A 144 -10.22 15.25 3.53
CA LEU A 144 -10.14 13.93 2.88
C LEU A 144 -11.46 13.17 2.98
N ARG A 145 -12.09 13.16 4.16
CA ARG A 145 -13.41 12.53 4.34
C ARG A 145 -14.51 13.10 3.44
N ARG A 146 -14.41 14.38 3.03
CA ARG A 146 -15.36 14.97 2.07
C ARG A 146 -15.14 14.44 0.67
N TYR A 147 -13.89 14.42 0.21
CA TYR A 147 -13.53 13.83 -1.09
C TYR A 147 -13.94 12.36 -1.18
N LEU A 148 -13.66 11.56 -0.13
CA LEU A 148 -14.06 10.15 -0.09
C LEU A 148 -15.58 9.97 -0.16
N ALA A 149 -16.34 10.86 0.48
CA ALA A 149 -17.81 10.80 0.41
C ALA A 149 -18.33 11.19 -0.98
N GLU A 150 -17.70 12.18 -1.63
CA GLU A 150 -18.03 12.62 -2.98
C GLU A 150 -17.71 11.57 -4.05
N LEU A 151 -16.58 10.87 -3.91
CA LEU A 151 -16.17 9.80 -4.81
C LEU A 151 -16.79 8.43 -4.50
N CYS A 152 -17.63 8.34 -3.46
CA CYS A 152 -18.31 7.10 -3.10
C CYS A 152 -19.16 6.49 -4.24
N PRO A 153 -19.85 7.25 -5.11
CA PRO A 153 -20.53 6.70 -6.29
C PRO A 153 -19.56 6.07 -7.30
N VAL A 154 -18.30 6.52 -7.33
CA VAL A 154 -17.25 6.02 -8.24
C VAL A 154 -16.60 4.75 -7.68
N ALA A 155 -16.45 4.66 -6.35
CA ALA A 155 -15.93 3.47 -5.67
C ALA A 155 -16.80 3.08 -4.46
N PRO A 156 -17.94 2.40 -4.69
CA PRO A 156 -18.92 2.09 -3.63
C PRO A 156 -18.35 1.26 -2.47
N ALA A 157 -17.35 0.44 -2.75
CA ALA A 157 -16.66 -0.38 -1.75
C ALA A 157 -16.04 0.44 -0.60
N LEU A 158 -15.76 1.74 -0.81
CA LEU A 158 -15.28 2.64 0.25
C LEU A 158 -16.18 2.65 1.50
N GLN A 159 -17.50 2.43 1.36
CA GLN A 159 -18.43 2.42 2.49
C GLN A 159 -18.13 1.31 3.50
N GLY A 160 -17.52 0.21 3.06
CA GLY A 160 -17.19 -0.95 3.88
C GLY A 160 -15.75 -0.97 4.40
N LEU A 161 -14.95 0.05 4.05
CA LEU A 161 -13.51 0.08 4.28
C LEU A 161 -13.11 1.25 5.17
N GLU A 162 -12.02 1.07 5.91
CA GLU A 162 -11.40 2.13 6.70
C GLU A 162 -10.23 2.73 5.92
N VAL A 163 -10.28 4.02 5.61
CA VAL A 163 -9.16 4.72 4.95
C VAL A 163 -8.22 5.32 5.99
N CYS A 164 -6.93 5.00 5.89
CA CYS A 164 -5.87 5.45 6.78
C CYS A 164 -4.77 6.17 6.00
N GLU A 165 -4.42 7.39 6.42
CA GLU A 165 -3.28 8.12 5.87
C GLU A 165 -1.96 7.67 6.53
N LEU A 166 -0.95 7.36 5.73
CA LEU A 166 0.40 6.98 6.14
C LEU A 166 1.43 7.84 5.38
N ARG A 167 2.44 8.37 6.07
CA ARG A 167 3.49 9.20 5.45
C ARG A 167 4.20 8.56 4.25
N PRO A 168 4.67 7.31 4.32
CA PRO A 168 5.61 6.77 3.33
C PRO A 168 4.99 6.35 2.01
N LEU A 169 3.66 6.23 1.95
CA LEU A 169 3.00 5.80 0.73
C LEU A 169 2.94 6.90 -0.32
N TRP A 170 2.88 8.17 0.10
CA TRP A 170 2.88 9.33 -0.80
C TRP A 170 1.86 9.17 -1.96
N ARG A 171 2.29 8.92 -3.20
CA ARG A 171 1.36 8.73 -4.33
C ARG A 171 0.71 7.35 -4.38
N ARG A 172 1.20 6.41 -3.58
CA ARG A 172 0.77 5.01 -3.55
C ARG A 172 -0.33 4.77 -2.51
N GLY A 173 -0.98 3.62 -2.67
CA GLY A 173 -1.92 3.05 -1.72
C GLY A 173 -1.70 1.56 -1.56
N ARG A 174 -2.24 1.02 -0.48
CA ARG A 174 -2.28 -0.41 -0.22
C ARG A 174 -3.55 -0.83 0.51
N LEU A 175 -4.22 -1.82 -0.05
CA LEU A 175 -5.24 -2.58 0.63
C LEU A 175 -4.64 -3.58 1.63
N MET A 176 -5.08 -3.49 2.89
CA MET A 176 -4.64 -4.30 4.02
C MET A 176 -5.84 -4.82 4.81
N GLY A 177 -6.39 -5.95 4.38
CA GLY A 177 -7.61 -6.52 4.95
C GLY A 177 -8.83 -5.65 4.67
N LYS A 178 -9.40 -5.00 5.70
CA LYS A 178 -10.51 -4.02 5.57
C LYS A 178 -10.04 -2.57 5.62
N GLN A 179 -8.74 -2.35 5.53
CA GLN A 179 -8.14 -1.02 5.59
C GLN A 179 -7.54 -0.67 4.23
N VAL A 180 -7.73 0.57 3.82
CA VAL A 180 -7.09 1.17 2.67
C VAL A 180 -6.08 2.18 3.19
N TRP A 181 -4.80 1.85 3.05
CA TRP A 181 -3.72 2.73 3.45
C TRP A 181 -3.32 3.58 2.24
N VAL A 182 -3.21 4.89 2.44
CA VAL A 182 -2.87 5.85 1.38
C VAL A 182 -1.82 6.82 1.88
N GLY A 183 -1.10 7.46 0.96
CA GLY A 183 -0.18 8.53 1.35
C GLY A 183 -0.88 9.66 2.09
N ALA A 184 -0.21 10.21 3.10
CA ALA A 184 -0.67 11.44 3.75
C ALA A 184 -0.51 12.63 2.78
N ALA A 185 -1.57 13.44 2.64
CA ALA A 185 -1.52 14.60 1.77
C ALA A 185 -0.50 15.65 2.26
N GLN A 186 0.28 16.21 1.34
CA GLN A 186 1.28 17.25 1.61
C GLN A 186 1.09 18.40 0.62
N PRO A 187 0.30 19.44 0.96
CA PRO A 187 -0.16 20.46 0.03
C PRO A 187 0.94 21.17 -0.79
N ASP A 188 2.13 21.32 -0.21
CA ASP A 188 3.22 22.10 -0.81
C ASP A 188 4.34 21.23 -1.42
N GLU A 189 4.42 19.96 -1.03
CA GLU A 189 5.58 19.12 -1.31
C GLU A 189 5.21 17.76 -1.89
N GLY A 190 3.94 17.35 -1.90
CA GLY A 190 3.51 16.00 -2.27
C GLY A 190 2.09 15.91 -2.84
N PRO A 191 1.44 14.73 -2.76
CA PRO A 191 0.11 14.54 -3.34
C PRO A 191 -0.93 15.41 -2.61
N GLY A 192 -1.81 16.04 -3.38
CA GLY A 192 -2.98 16.74 -2.86
C GLY A 192 -4.00 15.76 -2.27
N LEU A 193 -4.98 16.30 -1.53
CA LEU A 193 -6.06 15.51 -0.93
C LEU A 193 -6.89 14.74 -1.96
N GLU A 194 -7.07 15.32 -3.15
CA GLU A 194 -7.78 14.69 -4.25
C GLU A 194 -7.06 13.45 -4.76
N HIS A 195 -5.74 13.52 -4.99
CA HIS A 195 -4.91 12.37 -5.34
C HIS A 195 -5.07 11.24 -4.31
N VAL A 196 -4.98 11.59 -3.03
CA VAL A 196 -5.11 10.63 -1.91
C VAL A 196 -6.49 9.96 -1.92
N ALA A 197 -7.55 10.70 -2.24
CA ALA A 197 -8.90 10.16 -2.33
C ALA A 197 -9.04 9.21 -3.53
N TRP A 198 -8.52 9.58 -4.70
CA TRP A 198 -8.50 8.70 -5.88
C TRP A 198 -7.70 7.42 -5.66
N GLN A 199 -6.54 7.53 -4.99
CA GLN A 199 -5.79 6.34 -4.60
C GLN A 199 -6.61 5.44 -3.67
N ALA A 200 -7.35 6.01 -2.72
CA ALA A 200 -8.22 5.20 -1.86
C ALA A 200 -9.36 4.53 -2.63
N CYS A 201 -9.95 5.22 -3.61
CA CYS A 201 -10.95 4.66 -4.53
C CYS A 201 -10.37 3.47 -5.31
N HIS A 202 -9.15 3.61 -5.83
CA HIS A 202 -8.46 2.53 -6.53
C HIS A 202 -8.29 1.29 -5.66
N GLU A 203 -7.70 1.42 -4.46
CA GLU A 203 -7.52 0.29 -3.54
C GLU A 203 -8.85 -0.35 -3.11
N ALA A 204 -9.92 0.46 -2.97
CA ALA A 204 -11.25 -0.04 -2.67
C ALA A 204 -11.85 -0.84 -3.84
N THR A 205 -11.62 -0.42 -5.08
CA THR A 205 -12.04 -1.16 -6.28
C THR A 205 -11.22 -2.45 -6.45
N VAL A 206 -9.92 -2.44 -6.13
CA VAL A 206 -9.09 -3.65 -6.05
C VAL A 206 -9.65 -4.63 -5.01
N TRP A 207 -10.07 -4.13 -3.84
CA TRP A 207 -10.74 -4.96 -2.83
C TRP A 207 -12.06 -5.55 -3.33
N GLU A 208 -12.89 -4.74 -4.00
CA GLU A 208 -14.18 -5.16 -4.54
C GLU A 208 -14.00 -6.33 -5.52
N LEU A 209 -13.08 -6.18 -6.47
CA LEU A 209 -12.75 -7.20 -7.46
C LEU A 209 -12.16 -8.45 -6.79
N SER A 210 -11.13 -8.30 -5.95
CA SER A 210 -10.47 -9.45 -5.29
C SER A 210 -11.40 -10.24 -4.39
N SER A 211 -12.36 -9.60 -3.72
CA SER A 211 -13.33 -10.28 -2.86
C SER A 211 -14.28 -11.21 -3.61
N ARG A 212 -14.50 -10.95 -4.91
CA ARG A 212 -15.40 -11.72 -5.78
C ARG A 212 -14.62 -12.63 -6.74
N TRP A 213 -13.35 -12.32 -6.97
CA TRP A 213 -12.43 -13.10 -7.78
C TRP A 213 -12.00 -14.38 -7.06
N ARG A 214 -12.50 -15.53 -7.52
CA ARG A 214 -12.28 -16.83 -6.87
C ARG A 214 -11.04 -17.58 -7.32
N SER A 215 -10.28 -17.03 -8.28
CA SER A 215 -9.04 -17.68 -8.70
C SER A 215 -8.01 -17.51 -7.58
N GLY A 216 -7.51 -18.60 -7.02
CA GLY A 216 -6.53 -18.60 -5.92
C GLY A 216 -5.14 -18.08 -6.31
N ALA A 217 -5.05 -17.29 -7.38
CA ALA A 217 -3.81 -16.64 -7.79
C ALA A 217 -3.56 -15.40 -6.93
N ALA A 218 -2.28 -15.16 -6.63
CA ALA A 218 -1.81 -13.98 -5.94
C ALA A 218 -2.28 -12.69 -6.64
N TYR A 219 -2.16 -11.56 -5.93
CA TYR A 219 -2.31 -10.21 -6.48
C TYR A 219 -1.69 -10.11 -7.88
N ASP A 220 -2.54 -10.07 -8.91
CA ASP A 220 -2.14 -10.16 -10.30
C ASP A 220 -2.19 -8.76 -10.93
N ALA A 221 -1.25 -8.45 -11.82
CA ALA A 221 -1.28 -7.23 -12.62
C ALA A 221 -2.62 -7.06 -13.38
N HIS A 222 -3.30 -8.17 -13.69
CA HIS A 222 -4.65 -8.14 -14.24
C HIS A 222 -5.70 -7.51 -13.30
N LEU A 223 -5.60 -7.75 -11.99
CA LEU A 223 -6.51 -7.19 -11.00
C LEU A 223 -6.37 -5.67 -10.92
N GLU A 224 -5.13 -5.17 -10.86
CA GLU A 224 -4.81 -3.74 -10.83
C GLU A 224 -5.37 -3.03 -12.06
N ARG A 225 -5.09 -3.57 -13.26
CA ARG A 225 -5.57 -2.98 -14.51
C ARG A 225 -7.10 -3.01 -14.60
N SER A 226 -7.73 -4.09 -14.16
CA SER A 226 -9.19 -4.21 -14.12
C SER A 226 -9.82 -3.22 -13.15
N ALA A 227 -9.16 -2.95 -12.01
CA ALA A 227 -9.61 -1.94 -11.05
C ALA A 227 -9.53 -0.53 -11.65
N ILE A 228 -8.43 -0.20 -12.34
CA ILE A 228 -8.27 1.08 -13.07
C ILE A 228 -9.38 1.26 -14.12
N ALA A 229 -9.64 0.22 -14.93
CA ALA A 229 -10.68 0.31 -15.96
C ALA A 229 -12.09 0.45 -15.38
N LEU A 230 -12.44 -0.35 -14.36
CA LEU A 230 -13.73 -0.22 -13.67
C LEU A 230 -13.88 1.17 -13.04
N LEU A 231 -12.80 1.69 -12.46
CA LEU A 231 -12.80 3.03 -11.86
C LEU A 231 -12.98 4.13 -12.92
N ALA A 232 -12.33 4.00 -14.08
CA ALA A 232 -12.49 4.91 -15.22
C ALA A 232 -13.94 4.95 -15.74
N GLU A 233 -14.58 3.79 -15.94
CA GLU A 233 -15.97 3.70 -16.40
C GLU A 233 -16.94 4.36 -15.40
N ARG A 234 -16.76 4.08 -14.11
CA ARG A 234 -17.57 4.69 -13.04
C ARG A 234 -17.31 6.19 -12.92
N ALA A 235 -16.06 6.64 -13.05
CA ALA A 235 -15.70 8.05 -13.05
C ALA A 235 -16.38 8.78 -14.22
N SER A 236 -16.39 8.16 -15.41
CA SER A 236 -17.08 8.71 -16.59
C SER A 236 -18.57 8.90 -16.37
N ARG A 237 -19.26 7.88 -15.86
CA ARG A 237 -20.71 7.98 -15.56
C ARG A 237 -21.04 9.01 -14.48
N ALA A 238 -20.14 9.20 -13.52
CA ALA A 238 -20.30 10.17 -12.43
C ALA A 238 -19.82 11.59 -12.78
N GLY A 239 -19.26 11.82 -13.98
CA GLY A 239 -18.77 13.13 -14.41
C GLY A 239 -17.38 13.52 -13.89
N PHE A 240 -16.55 12.54 -13.54
CA PHE A 240 -15.20 12.70 -12.97
C PHE A 240 -14.06 12.22 -13.91
N SER A 241 -14.31 12.07 -15.21
CA SER A 241 -13.32 11.51 -16.16
C SER A 241 -11.97 12.24 -16.14
N GLU A 242 -12.00 13.58 -16.13
CA GLU A 242 -10.79 14.41 -16.19
C GLU A 242 -9.95 14.23 -14.91
N ALA A 243 -10.57 14.33 -13.74
CA ALA A 243 -9.91 14.13 -12.46
C ALA A 243 -9.31 12.72 -12.31
N HIS A 244 -10.02 11.69 -12.79
CA HIS A 244 -9.48 10.32 -12.82
C HIS A 244 -8.25 10.20 -13.73
N LEU A 245 -8.30 10.78 -14.94
CA LEU A 245 -7.20 10.75 -15.87
C LEU A 245 -5.96 11.46 -15.30
N GLU A 246 -6.15 12.66 -14.73
CA GLU A 246 -5.07 13.39 -14.06
C GLU A 246 -4.43 12.54 -12.96
N TRP A 247 -5.22 11.92 -12.08
CA TRP A 247 -4.68 11.01 -11.06
C TRP A 247 -3.87 9.85 -11.66
N PHE A 248 -4.37 9.24 -12.74
CA PHE A 248 -3.70 8.10 -13.37
C PHE A 248 -2.36 8.48 -14.02
N GLU A 249 -2.30 9.64 -14.66
CA GLU A 249 -1.06 10.19 -15.24
C GLU A 249 0.01 10.45 -14.17
N HIS A 250 -0.38 10.86 -12.95
CA HIS A 250 0.56 11.05 -11.84
C HIS A 250 1.25 9.76 -11.37
N LEU A 251 0.68 8.59 -11.69
CA LEU A 251 1.25 7.27 -11.44
C LEU A 251 2.19 6.81 -12.57
N GLY A 252 2.37 7.63 -13.61
CA GLY A 252 3.14 7.29 -14.80
C GLY A 252 2.41 6.36 -15.78
N GLY A 253 1.08 6.27 -15.65
CA GLY A 253 0.23 5.45 -16.50
C GLY A 253 -0.18 6.17 -17.79
N GLU A 254 -0.41 5.38 -18.85
CA GLU A 254 -1.03 5.83 -20.10
C GLU A 254 -2.41 5.14 -20.23
N LEU A 255 -3.50 5.84 -19.89
CA LEU A 255 -4.83 5.20 -19.79
C LEU A 255 -5.28 4.54 -21.11
N PRO A 256 -5.10 5.16 -22.30
CA PRO A 256 -5.41 4.51 -23.57
C PRO A 256 -4.64 3.20 -23.76
N ARG A 257 -3.37 3.17 -23.36
CA ARG A 257 -2.55 1.96 -23.41
C ARG A 257 -3.02 0.90 -22.43
N VAL A 258 -3.49 1.27 -21.23
CA VAL A 258 -4.07 0.30 -20.29
C VAL A 258 -5.36 -0.29 -20.84
N ILE A 259 -6.22 0.52 -21.46
CA ILE A 259 -7.46 0.04 -22.10
C ILE A 259 -7.14 -0.85 -23.30
N GLU A 260 -6.23 -0.42 -24.20
CA GLU A 260 -5.76 -1.22 -25.33
C GLU A 260 -5.08 -2.53 -24.87
N GLU A 261 -4.30 -2.48 -23.80
CA GLU A 261 -3.72 -3.68 -23.18
C GLU A 261 -4.80 -4.55 -22.53
N LEU A 262 -5.88 -4.01 -21.96
CA LEU A 262 -6.99 -4.83 -21.45
C LEU A 262 -7.80 -5.48 -22.58
N GLU A 263 -7.92 -4.81 -23.72
CA GLU A 263 -8.60 -5.34 -24.91
C GLU A 263 -7.71 -6.32 -25.71
N GLY A 264 -6.39 -6.13 -25.67
CA GLY A 264 -5.39 -6.90 -26.42
C GLY A 264 -4.63 -7.97 -25.62
N VAL A 265 -4.56 -7.86 -24.29
CA VAL A 265 -3.99 -8.88 -23.40
C VAL A 265 -5.10 -9.82 -22.95
N HIS A 266 -4.76 -11.11 -22.79
CA HIS A 266 -5.64 -12.14 -22.24
C HIS A 266 -6.03 -11.86 -20.77
N VAL A 267 -6.78 -10.80 -20.49
CA VAL A 267 -7.52 -10.66 -19.23
C VAL A 267 -8.43 -11.89 -19.14
N PRO A 268 -8.40 -12.64 -18.03
CA PRO A 268 -9.29 -13.78 -17.86
C PRO A 268 -10.74 -13.37 -18.17
N PRO A 269 -11.46 -14.06 -19.08
CA PRO A 269 -12.82 -13.69 -19.46
C PRO A 269 -13.77 -13.56 -18.27
N GLU A 270 -13.52 -14.32 -17.20
CA GLU A 270 -14.27 -14.26 -15.95
C GLU A 270 -14.03 -12.94 -15.21
N LEU A 271 -12.81 -12.39 -15.24
CA LEU A 271 -12.48 -11.11 -14.58
C LEU A 271 -13.14 -9.96 -15.32
N TRP A 272 -13.15 -10.03 -16.65
CA TRP A 272 -13.84 -9.04 -17.47
C TRP A 272 -15.37 -9.11 -17.33
N SER A 273 -15.91 -10.32 -17.22
CA SER A 273 -17.34 -10.51 -16.91
C SER A 273 -17.70 -9.91 -15.55
N LEU A 274 -16.83 -10.08 -14.56
CA LEU A 274 -16.98 -9.48 -13.24
C LEU A 274 -16.93 -7.94 -13.28
N VAL A 275 -15.99 -7.35 -14.03
CA VAL A 275 -15.92 -5.89 -14.22
C VAL A 275 -17.25 -5.36 -14.79
N ARG A 276 -17.80 -6.01 -15.81
CA ARG A 276 -19.08 -5.62 -16.42
C ARG A 276 -20.27 -5.80 -15.46
N GLU A 277 -20.29 -6.87 -14.68
CA GLU A 277 -21.32 -7.09 -13.65
C GLU A 277 -21.28 -5.98 -12.59
N LEU A 278 -20.08 -5.63 -12.12
CA LEU A 278 -19.85 -4.58 -11.12
C LEU A 278 -20.14 -3.18 -11.65
N ASP A 279 -20.00 -2.95 -12.94
CA ASP A 279 -20.34 -1.68 -13.57
C ASP A 279 -21.86 -1.52 -13.72
N ALA A 280 -22.59 -2.61 -14.00
CA ALA A 280 -24.04 -2.58 -14.24
C ALA A 280 -24.91 -2.40 -12.98
N GLY A 281 -24.36 -2.68 -11.79
CA GLY A 281 -25.05 -2.55 -10.49
C GLY A 281 -24.84 -1.21 -9.83
#